data_AF-A0A484YN00-F1
#
_entry.id   AF-A0A484YN00-F1
#
_cell.length_a   1.000
_cell.length_b   1.000
_cell.length_c   1.000
_cell.angle_alpha   90.00
_cell.angle_beta   90.00
_cell.angle_gamma   90.00
#
_symmetry.space_group_name_H-M   'P 1'
#
loop_
_entity.id
_entity.type
_entity.pdbx_description
1 polymer ?
#
loop_
_entity_poly.entity_id
_entity_poly.type
_entity_poly.pdbx_seq_one_letter_code
_entity_poly.pdbx_strand_id
1 'polypeptide(L)'
;MNSLGELMGINTLSFDKSNDGETPEGIGFAIPFQLATKIMDKLIRDGRVIRGYIGIGGREIAPLHAQGGGIDQLQGIVVNEVSPDGQRRMRVFRSMI
;
A
#
# COMPACT_ATOMS: atom_id res chain seq x y z
N MET A 1 -12.71 -14.11 -11.12
CA MET A 1 -12.74 -15.57 -10.87
C MET A 1 -11.58 -16.20 -11.63
N ASN A 2 -11.01 -17.32 -11.18
CA ASN A 2 -10.12 -18.13 -12.02
C ASN A 2 -10.90 -19.21 -12.79
N SER A 3 -10.22 -20.01 -13.62
CA SER A 3 -10.83 -21.06 -14.44
C SER A 3 -11.50 -22.19 -13.64
N LEU A 4 -11.16 -22.33 -12.36
CA LEU A 4 -11.76 -23.31 -11.44
C LEU A 4 -12.99 -22.77 -10.72
N GLY A 5 -13.34 -21.49 -10.93
CA GLY A 5 -14.45 -20.87 -10.22
C GLY A 5 -14.07 -20.33 -8.83
N GLU A 6 -12.81 -19.99 -8.61
CA GLU A 6 -12.38 -19.41 -7.34
C GLU A 6 -12.35 -17.87 -7.40
N LEU A 7 -12.84 -17.22 -6.35
CA LEU A 7 -12.86 -15.76 -6.24
C LEU A 7 -11.43 -15.22 -6.03
N MET A 8 -10.90 -14.54 -7.04
CA MET A 8 -9.55 -13.94 -6.97
C MET A 8 -9.55 -12.50 -6.44
N GLY A 9 -10.67 -11.78 -6.59
CA GLY A 9 -10.79 -10.39 -6.19
C GLY A 9 -12.10 -9.75 -6.63
N ILE A 10 -12.29 -8.49 -6.25
CA ILE A 10 -13.46 -7.66 -6.55
C ILE A 10 -13.01 -6.54 -7.50
N ASN A 11 -13.61 -6.43 -8.69
CA ASN A 11 -13.29 -5.35 -9.63
C ASN A 11 -13.66 -4.00 -9.01
N THR A 12 -12.75 -3.02 -9.11
CA THR A 12 -12.94 -1.71 -8.48
C THR A 12 -12.75 -0.51 -9.39
N LEU A 13 -11.86 -0.58 -10.37
CA LEU A 13 -11.67 0.51 -11.32
C LEU A 13 -11.15 -0.03 -12.66
N SER A 14 -11.56 0.61 -13.75
CA SER A 14 -10.90 0.51 -15.05
C SER A 14 -10.12 1.79 -15.28
N PHE A 15 -8.99 1.68 -15.95
CA PHE A 15 -8.26 2.83 -16.45
C PHE A 15 -8.59 3.04 -17.92
N ASP A 16 -9.37 4.08 -18.20
CA ASP A 16 -9.74 4.46 -19.56
C ASP A 16 -9.14 5.85 -19.84
N LYS A 17 -8.04 5.91 -20.59
CA LYS A 17 -7.44 7.19 -21.00
C LYS A 17 -8.06 7.60 -22.35
N SER A 18 -9.08 8.43 -22.34
CA SER A 18 -9.58 9.10 -23.56
C SER A 18 -9.41 10.61 -23.41
N ASN A 19 -8.22 11.12 -23.77
CA ASN A 19 -7.97 12.56 -23.95
C ASN A 19 -6.90 12.90 -25.00
N ASP A 20 -6.24 11.92 -25.64
CA ASP A 20 -5.17 12.19 -26.64
C ASP A 20 -5.04 11.09 -27.73
N GLY A 21 -6.11 10.34 -28.02
CA GLY A 21 -6.13 9.39 -29.16
C GLY A 21 -5.35 8.08 -28.98
N GLU A 22 -4.57 7.89 -27.91
CA GLU A 22 -3.98 6.61 -27.54
C GLU A 22 -4.63 6.06 -26.27
N THR A 23 -5.77 5.38 -26.44
CA THR A 23 -6.51 4.75 -25.36
C THR A 23 -5.81 3.46 -24.94
N PRO A 24 -5.24 3.33 -23.72
CA PRO A 24 -4.91 2.05 -23.14
C PRO A 24 -6.24 1.42 -22.69
N GLU A 25 -6.95 0.81 -23.63
CA GLU A 25 -8.15 0.04 -23.32
C GLU A 25 -7.74 -1.29 -22.69
N GLY A 26 -8.48 -1.72 -21.66
CA GLY A 26 -8.35 -3.08 -21.11
C GLY A 26 -7.51 -3.23 -19.84
N ILE A 27 -7.12 -2.14 -19.17
CA ILE A 27 -6.49 -2.21 -17.84
C ILE A 27 -7.55 -2.06 -16.75
N GLY A 28 -7.94 -3.19 -16.15
CA GLY A 28 -8.78 -3.22 -14.95
C GLY A 28 -7.96 -3.49 -13.68
N PHE A 29 -8.37 -2.90 -12.56
CA PHE A 29 -7.82 -3.21 -11.24
C PHE A 29 -8.90 -3.84 -10.37
N ALA A 30 -8.46 -4.80 -9.56
CA ALA A 30 -9.29 -5.48 -8.58
C ALA A 30 -8.64 -5.44 -7.21
N ILE A 31 -9.48 -5.32 -6.18
CA ILE A 31 -9.08 -5.58 -4.79
C ILE A 31 -8.91 -7.09 -4.62
N PRO A 32 -7.74 -7.60 -4.18
CA PRO A 32 -7.53 -9.03 -3.96
C PRO A 32 -8.49 -9.62 -2.91
N PHE A 33 -8.92 -10.88 -3.10
CA PHE A 33 -9.92 -11.51 -2.23
C PHE A 33 -9.49 -11.57 -0.75
N GLN A 34 -8.20 -11.78 -0.48
CA GLN A 34 -7.67 -11.83 0.89
C GLN A 34 -7.83 -10.47 1.60
N LEU A 35 -7.58 -9.37 0.89
CA LEU A 35 -7.77 -8.02 1.43
C LEU A 35 -9.26 -7.72 1.63
N ALA A 36 -10.10 -8.08 0.65
CA ALA A 36 -11.55 -7.91 0.73
C ALA A 36 -12.13 -8.64 1.96
N THR A 37 -11.75 -9.91 2.17
CA THR A 37 -12.19 -10.72 3.31
C THR A 37 -11.76 -10.10 4.64
N LYS A 38 -10.49 -9.69 4.75
CA LYS A 38 -9.96 -9.04 5.96
C LYS A 38 -10.68 -7.73 6.29
N ILE A 39 -11.06 -6.95 5.27
CA ILE A 39 -11.82 -5.72 5.44
C ILE A 39 -13.25 -6.03 5.87
N MET A 40 -13.90 -6.99 5.22
CA MET A 40 -15.26 -7.43 5.55
C MET A 40 -15.35 -7.84 7.02
N ASP A 41 -14.41 -8.66 7.51
CA ASP A 41 -14.38 -9.09 8.91
C ASP A 41 -14.27 -7.92 9.89
N LYS A 42 -13.47 -6.89 9.55
CA LYS A 42 -13.35 -5.68 10.37
C LYS A 42 -14.63 -4.86 10.36
N LEU A 43 -15.28 -4.73 9.20
CA LEU A 43 -16.55 -4.03 9.08
C LEU A 43 -17.67 -4.73 9.87
N ILE A 44 -17.73 -6.06 9.84
CA ILE A 44 -18.71 -6.84 10.60
C ILE A 44 -18.50 -6.67 12.11
N ARG A 45 -17.24 -6.73 12.59
CA ARG A 45 -16.94 -6.63 14.03
C ARG A 45 -17.06 -5.22 14.59
N ASP A 46 -16.51 -4.23 13.89
CA ASP A 46 -16.26 -2.90 14.44
C ASP A 46 -17.13 -1.80 13.79
N GLY A 47 -17.91 -2.14 12.75
CA GLY A 47 -18.68 -1.21 11.93
C GLY A 47 -17.82 -0.31 11.02
N ARG A 48 -16.49 -0.36 11.13
CA ARG A 48 -15.54 0.44 10.35
C ARG A 48 -14.15 -0.19 10.31
N VAL A 49 -13.36 0.16 9.31
CA VAL A 49 -11.94 -0.25 9.24
C VAL A 49 -11.07 0.75 9.99
N ILE A 50 -10.57 0.37 11.16
CA ILE A 50 -9.58 1.15 11.90
C ILE A 50 -8.18 0.86 11.32
N ARG A 51 -7.49 1.90 10.86
CA ARG A 51 -6.12 1.84 10.34
C ARG A 51 -5.16 2.56 11.30
N GLY A 52 -4.03 1.93 11.60
CA GLY A 52 -2.96 2.59 12.34
C GLY A 52 -2.30 3.67 11.48
N TYR A 53 -1.88 4.77 12.11
CA TYR A 53 -1.20 5.88 11.46
C TYR A 53 0.09 6.20 12.23
N ILE A 54 1.24 6.01 11.58
CA ILE A 54 2.57 6.26 12.18
C ILE A 54 2.95 7.74 12.05
N GLY A 55 2.49 8.42 10.99
CA GLY A 55 2.73 9.85 10.80
C GLY A 55 4.12 10.20 10.28
N ILE A 56 4.75 9.33 9.50
CA ILE A 56 6.01 9.62 8.80
C ILE A 56 5.77 9.68 7.28
N GLY A 57 6.37 10.67 6.63
CA GLY A 57 6.43 10.80 5.18
C GLY A 57 7.87 10.52 4.71
N GLY A 58 8.01 9.71 3.68
CA GLY A 58 9.33 9.34 3.18
C GLY A 58 9.33 8.95 1.71
N ARG A 59 10.53 8.81 1.15
CA ARG A 59 10.78 8.33 -0.21
C ARG A 59 11.50 6.99 -0.15
N GLU A 60 11.04 6.04 -0.95
CA GLU A 60 11.72 4.76 -1.11
C GLU A 60 13.12 4.96 -1.74
N ILE A 61 14.11 4.23 -1.22
CA ILE A 61 15.43 4.15 -1.83
C ILE A 61 15.32 3.13 -2.96
N ALA A 62 15.54 3.59 -4.20
CA ALA A 62 15.55 2.70 -5.35
C ALA A 62 16.66 1.64 -5.15
N PRO A 63 16.34 0.35 -5.30
CA PRO A 63 17.33 -0.70 -5.11
C PRO A 63 18.44 -0.54 -6.17
N LEU A 64 19.66 -0.23 -5.73
CA LEU A 64 20.82 -0.30 -6.61
C LEU A 64 21.09 -1.77 -6.92
N HIS A 65 20.72 -2.20 -8.12
CA HIS A 65 21.18 -3.48 -8.66
C HIS A 65 22.64 -3.33 -9.05
N ALA A 66 23.55 -3.74 -8.17
CA ALA A 66 24.93 -3.95 -8.57
C ALA A 66 25.00 -5.16 -9.50
N GLN A 67 25.07 -4.88 -10.81
CA GLN A 67 25.36 -5.84 -11.86
C GLN A 67 26.80 -6.35 -11.68
N GLY A 68 26.99 -7.27 -10.73
CA GLY A 68 28.29 -7.88 -10.46
C GLY A 68 28.73 -7.69 -9.01
N GLY A 69 28.57 -8.75 -8.22
CA GLY A 69 29.29 -8.94 -6.97
C GLY A 69 28.56 -8.50 -5.71
N GLY A 70 27.83 -9.43 -5.10
CA GLY A 70 27.84 -9.64 -3.65
C GLY A 70 27.37 -8.55 -2.69
N ILE A 71 26.75 -7.45 -3.14
CA ILE A 71 26.31 -6.38 -2.23
C ILE A 71 24.87 -6.59 -1.75
N ASP A 72 24.69 -6.53 -0.43
CA ASP A 72 23.40 -6.48 0.27
C ASP A 72 22.48 -5.44 -0.39
N GLN A 73 21.27 -5.86 -0.77
CA GLN A 73 20.25 -4.94 -1.27
C GLN A 73 19.88 -3.95 -0.17
N LEU A 74 20.33 -2.70 -0.29
CA LEU A 74 19.92 -1.64 0.62
C LEU A 74 18.46 -1.25 0.29
N GLN A 75 17.51 -1.96 0.89
CA GLN A 75 16.10 -1.62 0.84
C GLN A 75 15.74 -0.76 2.06
N GLY A 76 15.15 0.41 1.82
CA GLY A 76 14.83 1.34 2.90
C GLY A 76 14.00 2.52 2.44
N ILE A 77 13.53 3.30 3.42
CA ILE A 77 12.80 4.54 3.19
C ILE A 77 13.57 5.69 3.81
N VAL A 78 13.82 6.75 3.04
CA VAL A 78 14.33 8.02 3.57
C VAL A 78 13.15 8.78 4.14
N VAL A 79 13.19 9.06 5.44
CA VAL A 79 12.15 9.86 6.10
C VAL A 79 12.44 11.34 5.86
N ASN A 80 11.54 12.02 5.16
CA ASN A 80 11.65 13.44 4.85
C ASN A 80 10.82 14.30 5.81
N GLU A 81 9.72 13.74 6.33
CA GLU A 81 8.78 14.48 7.17
C GLU A 81 8.23 13.59 8.28
N VAL A 82 7.94 14.20 9.43
CA VAL A 82 7.14 13.59 10.48
C VAL A 82 5.98 14.54 10.79
N SER A 83 4.76 14.05 10.59
CA SER A 83 3.53 14.79 10.86
C SER A 83 3.52 15.26 12.32
N PRO A 84 3.06 16.50 12.62
CA PRO A 84 3.00 17.03 13.98
C PRO A 84 2.26 16.10 14.96
N ASP A 85 1.21 15.42 14.50
CA ASP A 85 0.46 14.46 15.32
C ASP A 85 1.23 13.16 15.55
N GLY A 86 2.01 12.72 14.56
CA GLY A 86 2.96 11.61 14.67
C GLY A 86 4.09 11.92 15.65
N GLN A 87 4.66 13.13 15.58
CA GLN A 87 5.72 13.59 16.50
C GLN A 87 5.24 13.62 17.96
N ARG A 88 4.01 14.08 18.20
CA ARG A 88 3.43 14.10 19.54
C ARG A 88 3.30 12.70 20.12
N ARG A 89 2.82 11.73 19.34
CA ARG A 89 2.73 10.32 19.77
C ARG A 89 4.09 9.65 19.93
N MET A 90 5.05 9.92 19.03
CA MET A 90 6.41 9.39 19.12
C MET A 90 7.15 9.94 20.35
N ARG A 91 6.92 11.21 20.72
CA ARG A 91 7.52 11.80 21.93
C ARG A 91 7.04 11.10 23.20
N VAL A 92 5.76 10.71 23.26
CA VAL A 92 5.23 9.90 24.37
C VAL A 92 5.93 8.54 24.44
N PHE A 93 6.21 7.91 23.29
CA PHE A 93 6.95 6.64 23.26
C PHE A 93 8.40 6.78 23.77
N ARG A 94 9.09 7.88 23.44
CA ARG A 94 10.46 8.14 23.94
C ARG A 94 10.53 8.45 25.43
N SER A 95 9.45 8.93 26.05
CA SER A 95 9.39 9.16 27.50
C SER A 95 9.10 7.89 28.31
N MET A 96 8.82 6.77 27.64
CA MET A 96 8.38 5.51 28.24
C MET A 96 9.42 4.39 28.10
N ILE A 97 10.61 4.74 27.60
CA ILE A 97 11.84 3.94 27.62
C ILE A 97 12.91 4.69 28.42
#